data_AF-A0A8J7ZUE3-F1
#
_entry.id   AF-A0A8J7ZUE3-F1
#
_cell.length_a   1.000
_cell.length_b   1.000
_cell.length_c   1.000
_cell.angle_alpha   90.00
_cell.angle_beta   90.00
_cell.angle_gamma   90.00
#
_symmetry.space_group_name_H-M   'P 1'
#
loop_
_entity.id
_entity.type
_entity.pdbx_description
1 polymer ?
#
loop_
_entity_poly.entity_id
_entity_poly.type
_entity_poly.pdbx_seq_one_letter_code
_entity_poly.pdbx_strand_id
1 'polypeptide(L)'
;MLHSWVGRAAAICGLLAVLFALMVGFGTATPASELGDYPAEDALAADYDRYVGESVQVTGTVTGTEPVEIAVEYEYAANGKRYSGTLAIVVRNVDRAVAKGESLQVYGTLGPDWTITAENSVSVPATNYVAMYLVSALAGLWTLGRLVCGWRLNWQTGALCRREEPLRPIRALRTQVQEVRA
;
A
#
# COMPACT_ATOMS: atom_id res chain seq x y z
N MET A 1 -11.91 14.64 31.73
CA MET A 1 -10.82 15.31 30.96
C MET A 1 -11.00 15.27 29.44
N LEU A 2 -11.73 14.30 28.86
CA LEU A 2 -12.11 14.26 27.42
C LEU A 2 -13.38 15.06 27.05
N HIS A 3 -13.89 15.88 27.97
CA HIS A 3 -15.19 16.55 27.84
C HIS A 3 -15.09 17.97 27.28
N SER A 4 -13.90 18.57 27.29
CA SER A 4 -13.62 19.87 26.67
C SER A 4 -12.93 19.68 25.31
N TRP A 5 -13.16 20.61 24.37
CA TRP A 5 -12.53 20.63 23.05
C TRP A 5 -11.00 20.47 23.17
N VAL A 6 -10.40 21.22 24.08
CA VAL A 6 -8.94 21.23 24.29
C VAL A 6 -8.45 19.84 24.72
N GLY A 7 -9.17 19.15 25.60
CA GLY A 7 -8.82 17.78 26.00
C GLY A 7 -8.93 16.77 24.86
N ARG A 8 -9.90 16.93 23.96
CA ARG A 8 -10.04 16.10 22.75
C ARG A 8 -8.94 16.36 21.74
N ALA A 9 -8.64 17.63 21.46
CA ALA A 9 -7.56 18.01 20.56
C ALA A 9 -6.20 17.51 21.06
N ALA A 10 -5.91 17.68 22.36
CA ALA A 10 -4.70 17.16 22.97
C ALA A 10 -4.61 15.63 22.90
N ALA A 11 -5.72 14.91 23.13
CA ALA A 11 -5.75 13.46 23.00
C ALA A 11 -5.50 12.99 21.55
N ILE A 12 -6.10 13.67 20.56
CA ILE A 12 -5.86 13.37 19.14
C ILE A 12 -4.41 13.65 18.76
N CYS A 13 -3.85 14.80 19.15
CA CYS A 13 -2.45 15.11 18.91
C CYS A 13 -1.51 14.10 19.56
N GLY A 14 -1.80 13.67 20.79
CA GLY A 14 -1.05 12.61 21.48
C GLY A 14 -1.12 11.27 20.74
N LEU A 15 -2.31 10.85 20.31
CA LEU A 15 -2.50 9.64 19.50
C LEU A 15 -1.75 9.70 18.16
N LEU A 16 -1.80 10.85 17.47
CA LEU A 16 -1.07 11.06 16.22
C LEU A 16 0.44 11.04 16.44
N ALA A 17 0.94 11.60 17.55
CA ALA A 17 2.36 11.53 17.89
C ALA A 17 2.81 10.10 18.21
N VAL A 18 2.00 9.32 18.93
CA VAL A 18 2.26 7.91 19.20
C VAL A 18 2.23 7.10 17.91
N LEU A 19 1.24 7.32 17.04
CA LEU A 19 1.17 6.67 15.73
C LEU A 19 2.40 7.00 14.88
N PHE A 20 2.81 8.27 14.84
CA PHE A 20 4.00 8.70 14.12
C PHE A 20 5.26 8.05 14.66
N ALA A 21 5.43 8.00 15.98
CA ALA A 21 6.55 7.31 16.62
C ALA A 21 6.57 5.81 16.30
N LEU A 22 5.40 5.16 16.28
CA LEU A 22 5.28 3.76 15.87
C LEU A 22 5.63 3.57 14.40
N MET A 23 5.12 4.43 13.50
CA MET A 23 5.44 4.36 12.07
C MET A 23 6.93 4.52 11.81
N VAL A 24 7.59 5.49 12.47
CA VAL A 24 9.02 5.71 12.33
C VAL A 24 9.81 4.55 12.95
N GLY A 25 9.42 4.09 14.15
CA GLY A 25 10.09 2.98 14.83
C GLY A 25 10.06 1.69 14.01
N PHE A 26 8.87 1.29 13.55
CA PHE A 26 8.70 0.12 12.69
C PHE A 26 9.36 0.31 11.31
N GLY A 27 9.34 1.53 10.75
CA GLY A 27 10.02 1.81 9.49
C GLY A 27 11.56 1.73 9.56
N THR A 28 12.14 1.71 10.76
CA THR A 28 13.59 1.55 10.97
C THR A 28 14.00 0.15 11.42
N ALA A 29 13.04 -0.75 11.63
CA ALA A 29 13.33 -2.12 12.01
C ALA A 29 14.00 -2.85 10.85
N THR A 30 15.02 -3.66 11.15
CA THR A 30 15.63 -4.56 10.17
C THR A 30 14.72 -5.77 9.96
N PRO A 31 14.61 -6.30 8.73
CA PRO A 31 13.83 -7.50 8.46
C PRO A 31 14.23 -8.66 9.38
N ALA A 32 13.23 -9.34 9.91
CA ALA A 32 13.39 -10.51 10.78
C ALA A 32 12.51 -11.66 10.28
N SER A 33 13.13 -12.57 9.54
CA SER A 33 12.47 -13.73 8.91
C SER A 33 11.72 -14.60 9.92
N GLU A 34 12.22 -14.73 11.15
CA GLU A 34 11.57 -15.46 12.25
C GLU A 34 10.19 -14.89 12.67
N LEU A 35 9.95 -13.61 12.41
CA LEU A 35 8.69 -12.91 12.68
C LEU A 35 7.77 -12.84 11.45
N GLY A 36 8.18 -13.45 10.33
CA GLY A 36 7.48 -13.37 9.04
C GLY A 36 7.76 -12.08 8.27
N ASP A 37 8.76 -11.29 8.70
CA ASP A 37 9.23 -10.09 8.00
C ASP A 37 10.47 -10.44 7.17
N TYR A 38 10.23 -10.85 5.93
CA TYR A 38 11.29 -11.34 5.05
C TYR A 38 12.04 -10.18 4.38
N PRO A 39 13.36 -10.31 4.15
CA PRO A 39 14.11 -9.34 3.38
C PRO A 39 13.49 -9.14 1.99
N ALA A 40 13.19 -7.88 1.69
CA ALA A 40 12.62 -7.43 0.44
C ALA A 40 13.69 -6.85 -0.50
N GLU A 41 13.26 -6.35 -1.65
CA GLU A 41 14.11 -5.87 -2.76
C GLU A 41 15.17 -4.86 -2.31
N ASP A 42 14.75 -3.92 -1.48
CA ASP A 42 15.58 -2.84 -0.95
C ASP A 42 16.69 -3.35 -0.03
N ALA A 43 16.36 -4.32 0.82
CA ALA A 43 17.31 -4.93 1.74
C ALA A 43 18.39 -5.72 0.97
N LEU A 44 17.98 -6.44 -0.08
CA LEU A 44 18.88 -7.18 -0.95
C LEU A 44 19.80 -6.26 -1.75
N ALA A 45 19.28 -5.15 -2.27
CA ALA A 45 20.07 -4.16 -2.99
C ALA A 45 21.07 -3.40 -2.08
N ALA A 46 20.79 -3.33 -0.77
CA ALA A 46 21.67 -2.71 0.21
C ALA A 46 22.80 -3.64 0.68
N ASP A 47 22.51 -4.93 0.92
CA ASP A 47 23.49 -5.89 1.46
C ASP A 47 23.19 -7.33 1.02
N TYR A 48 23.47 -7.63 -0.25
CA TYR A 48 23.22 -8.96 -0.86
C TYR A 48 23.88 -10.10 -0.09
N ASP A 49 25.18 -9.97 0.22
CA ASP A 49 25.99 -11.05 0.80
C ASP A 49 25.47 -11.51 2.17
N ARG A 50 24.83 -10.60 2.92
CA ARG A 50 24.20 -10.91 4.21
C ARG A 50 23.02 -11.85 4.09
N TYR A 51 22.28 -11.81 2.99
CA TYR A 51 21.03 -12.56 2.83
C TYR A 51 21.18 -13.82 1.98
N VAL A 52 22.39 -14.15 1.51
CA VAL A 52 22.62 -15.41 0.78
C VAL A 52 22.40 -16.59 1.73
N GLY A 53 21.47 -17.47 1.36
CA GLY A 53 21.02 -18.62 2.15
C GLY A 53 19.81 -18.34 3.04
N GLU A 54 19.34 -17.10 3.12
CA GLU A 54 18.12 -16.71 3.86
C GLU A 54 16.86 -16.83 2.99
N SER A 55 15.70 -16.98 3.64
CA SER A 55 14.40 -16.86 2.99
C SER A 55 14.06 -15.39 2.73
N VAL A 56 13.66 -15.07 1.51
CA VAL A 56 13.41 -13.72 1.01
C VAL A 56 12.06 -13.64 0.32
N GLN A 57 11.51 -12.43 0.23
CA GLN A 57 10.29 -12.14 -0.51
C GLN A 57 10.52 -10.98 -1.46
N VAL A 58 10.44 -11.23 -2.76
CA VAL A 58 10.64 -10.18 -3.78
C VAL A 58 9.48 -10.10 -4.74
N THR A 59 9.18 -8.90 -5.20
CA THR A 59 8.16 -8.60 -6.19
C THR A 59 8.81 -7.92 -7.39
N GLY A 60 8.66 -8.51 -8.57
CA GLY A 60 9.26 -8.01 -9.79
C GLY A 60 8.39 -8.21 -11.02
N THR A 61 8.79 -7.61 -12.13
CA THR A 61 8.15 -7.82 -13.44
C THR A 61 8.93 -8.85 -14.24
N VAL A 62 8.26 -9.86 -14.79
CA VAL A 62 8.89 -10.93 -15.58
C VAL A 62 9.46 -10.36 -16.90
N THR A 63 10.77 -10.47 -17.09
CA THR A 63 11.49 -10.03 -18.30
C THR A 63 11.85 -11.19 -19.22
N GLY A 64 12.07 -12.37 -18.66
CA GLY A 64 12.41 -13.62 -19.34
C GLY A 64 11.69 -14.82 -18.72
N THR A 65 11.48 -15.89 -19.49
CA THR A 65 10.71 -17.07 -19.06
C THR A 65 11.51 -18.38 -19.11
N GLU A 66 12.65 -18.42 -19.79
CA GLU A 66 13.53 -19.60 -19.92
C GLU A 66 15.02 -19.18 -19.89
N PRO A 67 15.64 -19.01 -18.71
CA PRO A 67 15.09 -19.13 -17.35
C PRO A 67 14.13 -17.97 -16.99
N VAL A 68 13.33 -18.15 -15.94
CA VAL A 68 12.47 -17.06 -15.43
C VAL A 68 13.36 -15.99 -14.83
N GLU A 69 13.30 -14.79 -15.42
CA GLU A 69 14.00 -13.61 -14.96
C GLU A 69 12.98 -12.54 -14.60
N ILE A 70 13.17 -11.92 -13.44
CA ILE A 70 12.35 -10.81 -12.98
C ILE A 70 13.22 -9.55 -12.82
N ALA A 71 12.69 -8.43 -13.30
CA ALA A 71 13.21 -7.11 -13.01
C ALA A 71 12.54 -6.58 -11.75
N VAL A 72 13.37 -6.30 -10.75
CA VAL A 72 12.97 -5.90 -9.41
C VAL A 72 13.42 -4.45 -9.20
N GLU A 73 12.48 -3.57 -8.95
CA GLU A 73 12.78 -2.17 -8.63
C GLU A 73 13.13 -2.07 -7.14
N TYR A 74 14.16 -1.29 -6.83
CA TYR A 74 14.54 -0.99 -5.44
C TYR A 74 14.70 0.52 -5.26
N GLU A 75 14.35 1.00 -4.08
CA GLU A 75 14.60 2.36 -3.62
C GLU A 75 14.91 2.36 -2.11
N TYR A 76 16.16 2.60 -1.74
CA TYR A 76 16.56 2.73 -0.35
C TYR A 76 17.39 3.99 -0.09
N ALA A 77 17.39 4.44 1.17
CA ALA A 77 18.21 5.56 1.60
C ALA A 77 19.27 5.08 2.60
N ALA A 78 20.54 5.31 2.28
CA ALA A 78 21.67 4.99 3.15
C ALA A 78 22.64 6.17 3.20
N ASN A 79 23.18 6.48 4.38
CA ASN A 79 24.18 7.53 4.58
C ASN A 79 23.76 8.91 4.00
N GLY A 80 22.47 9.25 4.07
CA GLY A 80 21.93 10.51 3.54
C GLY A 80 21.82 10.58 2.01
N LYS A 81 22.05 9.48 1.30
CA LYS A 81 21.87 9.36 -0.16
C LYS A 81 20.74 8.39 -0.47
N ARG A 82 19.98 8.69 -1.53
CA ARG A 82 18.99 7.79 -2.11
C ARG A 82 19.62 6.97 -3.22
N TYR A 83 19.35 5.68 -3.18
CA TYR A 83 19.75 4.70 -4.18
C TYR A 83 18.48 4.12 -4.77
N SER A 84 18.36 4.19 -6.08
CA SER A 84 17.23 3.62 -6.81
C SER A 84 17.74 2.95 -8.07
N GLY A 85 17.14 1.83 -8.44
CA GLY A 85 17.51 1.13 -9.66
C GLY A 85 16.66 -0.08 -9.90
N THR A 86 17.12 -0.89 -10.86
CA THR A 86 16.48 -2.15 -11.20
C THR A 86 17.51 -3.25 -11.13
N LEU A 87 17.14 -4.34 -10.48
CA LEU A 87 17.94 -5.53 -10.31
C LEU A 87 17.32 -6.67 -11.11
N ALA A 88 18.15 -7.44 -11.82
CA ALA A 88 17.71 -8.65 -12.49
C ALA A 88 17.94 -9.86 -11.57
N ILE A 89 16.88 -10.60 -11.27
CA ILE A 89 16.94 -11.80 -10.41
C ILE A 89 16.44 -13.00 -11.21
N VAL A 90 17.19 -14.10 -11.14
CA VAL A 90 16.82 -15.36 -11.78
C VAL A 90 16.03 -16.21 -10.79
N VAL A 91 14.82 -16.62 -11.16
CA VAL A 91 13.94 -17.42 -10.31
C VAL A 91 13.89 -18.85 -10.83
N ARG A 92 14.17 -19.81 -9.95
CA ARG A 92 14.10 -21.25 -10.21
C ARG A 92 12.89 -21.85 -9.51
N ASN A 93 12.42 -22.99 -10.03
CA ASN A 93 11.32 -23.77 -9.44
C ASN A 93 9.99 -22.99 -9.35
N VAL A 94 9.65 -22.22 -10.40
CA VAL A 94 8.36 -21.52 -10.44
C VAL A 94 7.25 -22.54 -10.73
N ASP A 95 6.28 -22.63 -9.82
CA ASP A 95 5.19 -23.65 -9.87
C ASP A 95 4.25 -23.48 -11.07
N ARG A 96 4.25 -22.29 -11.68
CA ARG A 96 3.34 -21.91 -12.76
C ARG A 96 4.08 -21.23 -13.90
N ALA A 97 3.63 -21.49 -15.13
CA ALA A 97 4.07 -20.74 -16.29
C ALA A 97 3.69 -19.26 -16.14
N VAL A 98 4.69 -18.39 -16.22
CA VAL A 98 4.57 -16.93 -16.16
C VAL A 98 4.79 -16.33 -17.54
N ALA A 99 4.08 -15.25 -17.85
CA ALA A 99 4.27 -14.52 -19.09
C ALA A 99 5.13 -13.27 -18.87
N LYS A 100 5.84 -12.86 -19.93
CA LYS A 100 6.61 -11.62 -19.92
C LYS A 100 5.68 -10.41 -19.68
N GLY A 101 6.08 -9.53 -18.76
CA GLY A 101 5.30 -8.35 -18.36
C GLY A 101 4.31 -8.61 -17.22
N GLU A 102 4.17 -9.84 -16.74
CA GLU A 102 3.41 -10.11 -15.51
C GLU A 102 4.20 -9.70 -14.27
N SER A 103 3.49 -9.30 -13.22
CA SER A 103 4.09 -9.07 -11.91
C SER A 103 4.11 -10.39 -11.14
N LEU A 104 5.28 -10.78 -10.68
CA LEU A 104 5.53 -12.01 -9.95
C LEU A 104 6.06 -11.67 -8.56
N GLN A 105 5.34 -12.14 -7.54
CA GLN A 105 5.82 -12.15 -6.16
C GLN A 105 6.38 -13.55 -5.86
N VAL A 106 7.64 -13.60 -5.45
CA VAL A 106 8.38 -14.84 -5.20
C VAL A 106 8.75 -14.90 -3.73
N TYR A 107 8.43 -16.03 -3.11
CA TYR A 107 8.89 -16.40 -1.79
C TYR A 107 9.82 -17.61 -1.91
N GLY A 108 11.03 -17.52 -1.37
CA GLY A 108 12.00 -18.60 -1.48
C GLY A 108 13.35 -18.27 -0.87
N THR A 109 14.32 -19.14 -1.11
CA THR A 109 15.67 -18.98 -0.55
C THR A 109 16.59 -18.30 -1.56
N LEU A 110 17.31 -17.24 -1.13
CA LEU A 110 18.30 -16.55 -1.94
C LEU A 110 19.58 -17.39 -2.05
N GLY A 111 19.99 -17.67 -3.28
CA GLY A 111 21.24 -18.33 -3.63
C GLY A 111 22.30 -17.36 -4.16
N PRO A 112 23.49 -17.89 -4.52
CA PRO A 112 24.54 -17.12 -5.17
C PRO A 112 24.08 -16.58 -6.53
N ASP A 113 24.77 -15.55 -7.04
CA ASP A 113 24.55 -14.95 -8.37
C ASP A 113 23.12 -14.44 -8.62
N TRP A 114 22.48 -13.86 -7.60
CA TRP A 114 21.09 -13.35 -7.69
C TRP A 114 20.08 -14.40 -8.17
N THR A 115 20.26 -15.63 -7.70
CA THR A 115 19.32 -16.72 -7.96
C THR A 115 18.40 -16.91 -6.77
N ILE A 116 17.09 -17.03 -6.99
CA ILE A 116 16.13 -17.38 -5.94
C ILE A 116 15.54 -18.74 -6.28
N THR A 117 15.59 -19.66 -5.33
CA THR A 117 14.86 -20.93 -5.43
C THR A 117 13.49 -20.74 -4.82
N ALA A 118 12.46 -20.65 -5.66
CA ALA A 118 11.10 -20.41 -5.21
C ALA A 118 10.56 -21.63 -4.43
N GLU A 119 10.04 -21.34 -3.24
CA GLU A 119 9.23 -22.28 -2.44
C GLU A 119 7.74 -22.05 -2.69
N ASN A 120 7.36 -20.80 -2.96
CA ASN A 120 6.02 -20.42 -3.38
C ASN A 120 6.10 -19.22 -4.33
N SER A 121 5.30 -19.22 -5.38
CA SER A 121 5.24 -18.14 -6.35
C SER A 121 3.80 -17.72 -6.63
N VAL A 122 3.53 -16.42 -6.50
CA VAL A 122 2.21 -15.84 -6.76
C VAL A 122 2.33 -14.84 -7.91
N SER A 123 1.72 -15.17 -9.05
CA SER A 123 1.56 -14.22 -10.16
C SER A 123 0.35 -13.33 -9.88
N VAL A 124 0.57 -12.02 -9.92
CA VAL A 124 -0.47 -11.00 -9.77
C VAL A 124 -0.71 -10.37 -11.14
N PRO A 125 -1.87 -10.65 -11.79
CA PRO A 125 -2.23 -9.98 -13.02
C PRO A 125 -2.41 -8.48 -12.80
N ALA A 126 -1.73 -7.65 -13.60
CA ALA A 126 -1.77 -6.18 -13.50
C ALA A 126 -3.21 -5.61 -13.56
N THR A 127 -4.14 -6.31 -14.20
CA THR A 127 -5.56 -5.94 -14.32
C THR A 127 -6.27 -5.77 -12.96
N ASN A 128 -5.82 -6.43 -11.89
CA ASN A 128 -6.46 -6.34 -10.57
C ASN A 128 -6.33 -4.96 -9.91
N TYR A 129 -5.26 -4.21 -10.20
CA TYR A 129 -5.03 -2.91 -9.57
C TYR A 129 -6.06 -1.86 -10.01
N VAL A 130 -6.43 -1.84 -11.30
CA VAL A 130 -7.41 -0.87 -11.82
C VAL A 130 -8.78 -1.10 -11.19
N ALA A 131 -9.20 -2.36 -11.09
CA ALA A 131 -10.45 -2.72 -10.44
C ALA A 131 -10.45 -2.33 -8.95
N MET A 132 -9.34 -2.58 -8.24
CA MET A 132 -9.19 -2.20 -6.83
C MET A 132 -9.26 -0.67 -6.64
N TYR A 133 -8.55 0.10 -7.46
CA TYR A 133 -8.56 1.56 -7.37
C TYR A 133 -9.94 2.14 -7.70
N LEU A 134 -10.63 1.62 -8.71
CA LEU A 134 -11.98 2.06 -9.06
C LEU A 134 -12.97 1.77 -7.93
N VAL A 135 -12.97 0.56 -7.37
CA VAL A 135 -13.85 0.19 -6.27
C VAL A 135 -13.54 1.04 -5.03
N SER A 136 -12.26 1.24 -4.71
CA SER A 136 -11.84 2.08 -3.59
C SER A 136 -12.23 3.54 -3.77
N ALA A 137 -12.09 4.09 -4.98
CA ALA A 137 -12.50 5.44 -5.31
C ALA A 137 -14.02 5.60 -5.18
N LEU A 138 -14.81 4.65 -5.70
CA LEU A 138 -16.27 4.67 -5.60
C LEU A 138 -16.74 4.56 -4.14
N ALA A 139 -16.14 3.64 -3.36
CA ALA A 139 -16.46 3.47 -1.95
C ALA A 139 -16.07 4.71 -1.12
N GLY A 140 -14.90 5.29 -1.41
CA GLY A 140 -14.43 6.54 -0.80
C GLY A 140 -15.37 7.69 -1.11
N LEU A 141 -15.75 7.88 -2.38
CA LEU A 141 -16.64 8.94 -2.82
C LEU A 141 -18.05 8.78 -2.23
N TRP A 142 -18.55 7.55 -2.17
CA TRP A 142 -19.82 7.23 -1.52
C TRP A 142 -19.81 7.55 -0.02
N THR A 143 -18.75 7.16 0.68
CA THR A 143 -18.58 7.40 2.12
C THR A 143 -18.44 8.89 2.40
N LEU A 144 -17.64 9.60 1.62
CA LEU A 144 -17.49 11.05 1.68
C LEU A 144 -18.83 11.74 1.42
N GLY A 145 -19.58 11.31 0.41
CA GLY A 145 -20.91 11.81 0.09
C GLY A 145 -21.88 11.62 1.26
N ARG A 146 -21.94 10.42 1.85
CA ARG A 146 -22.73 10.12 3.06
C ARG A 146 -22.34 11.02 4.24
N LEU A 147 -21.04 11.22 4.46
CA LEU A 147 -20.52 12.04 5.53
C LEU A 147 -20.94 13.51 5.35
N VAL A 148 -20.71 14.09 4.18
CA VAL A 148 -21.04 15.50 3.89
C VAL A 148 -22.55 15.75 3.86
N CYS A 149 -23.33 14.82 3.30
CA CYS A 149 -24.78 14.96 3.19
C CYS A 149 -25.51 14.73 4.51
N GLY A 150 -25.00 13.82 5.36
CA GLY A 150 -25.63 13.44 6.62
C GLY A 150 -25.10 14.19 7.84
N TRP A 151 -23.91 14.78 7.76
CA TRP A 151 -23.22 15.35 8.92
C TRP A 151 -22.74 16.79 8.65
N ARG A 152 -22.67 17.57 9.72
CA ARG A 152 -22.10 18.92 9.75
C ARG A 152 -21.12 18.97 10.90
N LEU A 153 -19.90 19.40 10.63
CA LEU A 153 -18.97 19.70 11.71
C LEU A 153 -19.45 20.99 12.38
N ASN A 154 -19.74 20.94 13.67
CA ASN A 154 -20.02 22.13 14.43
C ASN A 154 -18.69 22.74 14.90
N TRP A 155 -18.27 23.82 14.24
CA TRP A 155 -17.01 24.52 14.55
C TRP A 155 -16.96 25.18 15.94
N GLN A 156 -18.09 25.25 16.66
CA GLN A 156 -18.15 25.79 18.03
C GLN A 156 -17.93 24.71 19.10
N THR A 157 -18.30 23.45 18.82
CA THR A 157 -18.16 22.31 19.76
C THR A 157 -17.16 21.26 19.31
N GLY A 158 -16.68 21.33 18.06
CA GLY A 158 -15.71 20.41 17.48
C GLY A 158 -16.28 19.02 17.28
N ALA A 159 -17.62 18.92 17.27
CA ALA A 159 -18.35 17.68 17.16
C ALA A 159 -18.90 17.52 15.74
N LEU A 160 -18.81 16.28 15.24
CA LEU A 160 -19.54 15.87 14.05
C LEU A 160 -21.02 15.69 14.45
N CYS A 161 -21.87 16.65 14.10
CA CYS A 161 -23.29 16.59 14.39
C CYS A 161 -24.04 16.07 13.17
N ARG A 162 -25.02 15.19 13.38
CA ARG A 162 -25.93 14.75 12.31
C ARG A 162 -26.76 15.96 11.86
N ARG A 163 -26.90 16.17 10.54
CA ARG A 163 -27.83 17.18 10.00
C ARG A 163 -29.26 16.73 10.21
N GLU A 164 -30.11 17.62 10.72
CA GLU A 164 -31.55 17.37 10.88
C GLU A 164 -32.26 17.31 9.52
N GLU A 165 -31.82 18.15 8.56
CA GLU A 165 -32.17 18.06 7.14
C GLU A 165 -30.97 17.58 6.31
N PRO A 166 -30.96 16.32 5.84
CA PRO A 166 -29.90 15.82 4.98
C PRO A 166 -29.92 16.56 3.65
N LEU A 167 -28.74 16.95 3.14
CA LEU A 167 -28.64 17.47 1.78
C LEU A 167 -29.07 16.36 0.81
N ARG A 168 -30.08 16.63 -0.02
CA ARG A 168 -30.56 15.72 -1.07
C ARG A 168 -30.16 16.28 -2.45
N PRO A 169 -28.88 16.17 -2.86
CA PRO A 169 -28.40 16.73 -4.12
C PRO A 169 -29.18 16.18 -5.33
N ILE A 170 -29.61 14.92 -5.28
CA ILE A 170 -30.42 14.28 -6.32
C ILE A 170 -31.80 14.93 -6.51
N ARG A 171 -32.41 15.48 -5.44
CA ARG A 171 -33.67 16.23 -5.58
C ARG A 171 -33.44 17.58 -6.24
N ALA A 172 -32.42 18.33 -5.82
CA ALA A 172 -32.10 19.63 -6.40
C ALA A 172 -31.76 19.54 -7.91
N LEU A 173 -30.98 18.54 -8.31
CA LEU A 173 -30.66 18.27 -9.71
C LEU A 173 -31.90 17.88 -10.53
N ARG A 174 -32.79 17.06 -9.96
CA ARG A 174 -34.04 16.67 -10.63
C ARG A 174 -35.00 17.86 -10.80
N THR A 175 -35.06 18.77 -9.83
CA THR A 175 -35.86 20.00 -9.93
C THR A 175 -35.30 20.93 -11.01
N GLN A 176 -33.98 21.14 -11.06
CA GLN A 176 -33.35 21.94 -12.11
C GLN A 176 -33.53 21.36 -13.51
N VAL A 177 -33.38 20.04 -13.68
CA VAL A 177 -33.60 19.38 -14.97
C VAL A 177 -35.06 19.47 -15.43
N GLN A 178 -36.02 19.53 -14.50
CA GLN A 178 -37.43 19.75 -14.83
C GLN A 178 -37.73 21.20 -15.19
N GLU A 179 -37.11 22.19 -14.54
CA GLU A 179 -37.26 23.61 -14.89
C GLU A 179 -36.69 23.95 -16.27
N VAL A 180 -35.60 23.30 -16.69
CA VAL A 180 -35.01 23.52 -18.03
C VAL A 180 -35.83 22.87 -19.16
N ARG A 181 -36.75 21.94 -18.82
CA ARG A 181 -37.60 21.22 -19.79
C ARG A 181 -39.01 21.78 -19.94
N ALA A 182 -39.41 22.75 -19.12
CA ALA A 182 -40.70 23.44 -19.18
C ALA A 182 -40.57 24.75 -19.96
#